data_AF-A0A4Q6EXN9-F1
#
_entry.id   AF-A0A4Q6EXN9-F1
#
_cell.length_a   1.000
_cell.length_b   1.000
_cell.length_c   1.000
_cell.angle_alpha   90.00
_cell.angle_beta   90.00
_cell.angle_gamma   90.00
#
_symmetry.space_group_name_H-M   'P 1'
#
loop_
_entity.id
_entity.type
_entity.pdbx_description
1 polymer ?
#
loop_
_entity_poly.entity_id
_entity_poly.type
_entity_poly.pdbx_seq_one_letter_code
_entity_poly.pdbx_strand_id
1 'polypeptide(L)'
;MIIAVCTVPFLVQGMLMVVDEFYFHRERGLSQWEVLGHPLDTITVACALCFLLVAKPSVVNLFIFGALSTFSCLFVTKDEFVHQEACKPLEHWLHAVLFLLHPVVFFAAGVLWWQGEGLYPLRVQTGVVALFGLYQLLYWRKRAA
;
A
#
# COMPACT_ATOMS: atom_id res chain seq x y z
N MET A 1 -23.99 -1.18 1.88
CA MET A 1 -23.35 -2.52 1.91
C MET A 1 -22.03 -2.52 1.16
N ILE A 2 -21.98 -2.04 -0.10
CA ILE A 2 -20.75 -1.97 -0.91
C ILE A 2 -19.62 -1.21 -0.21
N ILE A 3 -19.89 -0.02 0.33
CA ILE A 3 -18.88 0.77 1.07
C ILE A 3 -18.24 -0.04 2.20
N ALA A 4 -19.03 -0.73 3.01
CA ALA A 4 -18.52 -1.52 4.13
C ALA A 4 -17.63 -2.66 3.62
N VAL A 5 -18.10 -3.43 2.63
CA VAL A 5 -17.35 -4.56 2.04
C VAL A 5 -16.04 -4.09 1.43
N CYS A 6 -16.06 -3.02 0.63
CA CYS A 6 -14.86 -2.49 -0.02
C CYS A 6 -13.90 -1.79 0.95
N THR A 7 -14.33 -1.43 2.16
CA THR A 7 -13.45 -0.84 3.18
C THR A 7 -12.71 -1.91 3.99
N VAL A 8 -13.23 -3.14 4.06
CA VAL A 8 -12.59 -4.24 4.81
C VAL A 8 -11.15 -4.51 4.33
N PRO A 9 -10.85 -4.62 3.03
CA PRO A 9 -9.47 -4.80 2.56
C PRO A 9 -8.52 -3.70 3.03
N PHE A 10 -8.96 -2.43 3.04
CA PHE A 10 -8.16 -1.30 3.53
C PHE A 10 -7.79 -1.46 5.00
N LEU A 11 -8.78 -1.84 5.82
CA LEU A 11 -8.59 -2.03 7.25
C LEU A 11 -7.68 -3.21 7.54
N VAL A 12 -7.91 -4.35 6.88
CA VAL A 12 -7.10 -5.56 7.08
C VAL A 12 -5.66 -5.31 6.63
N GLN A 13 -5.43 -4.78 5.43
CA GLN A 13 -4.08 -4.44 4.97
C GLN A 13 -3.42 -3.43 5.91
N GLY A 14 -4.14 -2.37 6.32
CA GLY A 14 -3.62 -1.36 7.26
C GLY A 14 -3.22 -1.95 8.61
N MET A 15 -4.00 -2.87 9.18
CA MET A 15 -3.65 -3.53 10.44
C MET A 15 -2.40 -4.40 10.30
N LEU A 16 -2.28 -5.16 9.20
CA LEU A 16 -1.11 -5.99 8.94
C LEU A 16 0.14 -5.14 8.69
N MET A 17 0.02 -4.02 7.97
CA MET A 17 1.10 -3.03 7.81
C MET A 17 1.54 -2.44 9.16
N VAL A 18 0.62 -2.24 10.11
CA VAL A 18 0.96 -1.79 11.47
C VAL A 18 1.76 -2.87 12.20
N VAL A 19 1.38 -4.14 12.08
CA VAL A 19 2.16 -5.24 12.68
C VAL A 19 3.55 -5.29 12.06
N ASP A 20 3.64 -5.25 10.74
CA ASP A 20 4.91 -5.24 10.00
C ASP A 20 5.85 -4.12 10.47
N GLU A 21 5.35 -2.87 10.42
CA GLU A 21 6.13 -1.69 10.69
C GLU A 21 6.51 -1.53 12.18
N PHE A 22 5.58 -1.80 13.09
CA PHE A 22 5.81 -1.50 14.51
C PHE A 22 6.34 -2.68 15.31
N TYR A 23 6.21 -3.91 14.81
CA TYR A 23 6.79 -5.10 15.43
C TYR A 23 8.05 -5.56 14.67
N PHE A 24 7.90 -6.05 13.44
CA PHE A 24 9.00 -6.70 12.71
C PHE A 24 10.10 -5.72 12.30
N HIS A 25 9.78 -4.62 11.62
CA HIS A 25 10.77 -3.62 11.21
C HIS A 25 11.49 -3.00 12.41
N ARG A 26 10.76 -2.72 13.50
CA ARG A 26 11.38 -2.16 14.71
C ARG A 26 12.28 -3.15 15.46
N GLU A 27 11.96 -4.44 15.42
CA GLU A 27 12.78 -5.49 16.03
C GLU A 27 14.09 -5.65 15.25
N ARG A 28 14.03 -5.82 13.93
CA ARG A 28 15.22 -6.14 13.10
C ARG A 28 15.96 -4.92 12.55
N GLY A 29 15.32 -3.75 12.53
CA GLY A 29 15.80 -2.58 11.79
C GLY A 29 15.46 -2.66 10.29
N LEU A 30 15.92 -1.67 9.51
CA LEU A 30 15.78 -1.67 8.05
C LEU A 30 17.13 -1.47 7.39
N SER A 31 17.37 -2.17 6.29
CA SER A 31 18.51 -1.92 5.41
C SER A 31 18.34 -0.60 4.65
N GLN A 32 19.44 -0.05 4.11
CA GLN A 32 19.37 1.18 3.30
C GLN A 32 18.48 1.02 2.06
N TRP A 33 18.39 -0.20 1.51
CA TRP A 33 17.52 -0.50 0.38
C TRP A 33 16.05 -0.35 0.76
N GLU A 34 15.63 -0.92 1.89
CA GLU A 34 14.24 -0.85 2.38
C GLU A 34 13.87 0.57 2.82
N VAL A 35 14.80 1.32 3.41
CA VAL A 35 14.60 2.73 3.80
C VAL A 35 14.22 3.59 2.60
N LEU A 36 14.77 3.31 1.42
CA LEU A 36 14.41 3.99 0.18
C LEU A 36 13.24 3.31 -0.54
N GLY A 37 13.17 1.98 -0.50
CA GLY A 37 12.15 1.16 -1.14
C GLY A 37 10.75 1.46 -0.63
N HIS A 38 10.53 1.43 0.68
CA HIS A 38 9.17 1.57 1.26
C HIS A 38 8.50 2.92 0.92
N PRO A 39 9.22 4.06 0.92
CA PRO A 39 8.67 5.31 0.40
C PRO A 39 8.28 5.25 -1.07
N LEU A 40 9.08 4.59 -1.92
CA LEU A 40 8.75 4.43 -3.33
C LEU A 40 7.49 3.57 -3.51
N ASP A 41 7.36 2.48 -2.74
CA ASP A 41 6.16 1.64 -2.72
C ASP A 41 4.92 2.47 -2.35
N THR A 42 5.03 3.25 -1.28
CA THR A 42 3.97 4.16 -0.83
C THR A 42 3.59 5.18 -1.90
N ILE A 43 4.56 5.73 -2.61
CA ILE A 43 4.32 6.67 -3.72
C ILE A 43 3.54 5.98 -4.85
N THR A 44 3.87 4.74 -5.22
CA THR A 44 3.13 4.03 -6.28
C THR A 44 1.66 3.83 -5.91
N VAL A 45 1.37 3.49 -4.65
CA VAL A 45 -0.01 3.38 -4.12
C VAL A 45 -0.69 4.75 -4.13
N ALA A 46 -0.02 5.78 -3.61
CA ALA A 46 -0.56 7.13 -3.54
C ALA A 46 -0.89 7.67 -4.92
N CYS A 47 -0.05 7.43 -5.94
CA CYS A 47 -0.33 7.80 -7.32
C CYS A 47 -1.63 7.18 -7.84
N ALA A 48 -1.84 5.88 -7.61
CA ALA A 48 -3.07 5.19 -8.03
C ALA A 48 -4.32 5.74 -7.28
N LEU A 49 -4.22 5.97 -5.97
CA LEU A 49 -5.34 6.50 -5.19
C LEU A 49 -5.65 7.97 -5.50
N CYS A 50 -4.63 8.82 -5.63
CA CYS A 50 -4.79 10.21 -6.04
C CYS A 50 -5.42 10.32 -7.43
N PHE A 51 -5.07 9.42 -8.36
CA PHE A 51 -5.71 9.35 -9.67
C PHE A 51 -7.23 9.14 -9.54
N LEU A 52 -7.70 8.22 -8.70
CA LEU A 52 -9.13 8.00 -8.45
C LEU A 52 -9.83 9.23 -7.85
N LEU A 53 -9.12 10.06 -7.08
CA LEU A 53 -9.71 11.26 -6.47
C LEU A 53 -9.93 12.41 -7.47
N VAL A 54 -9.19 12.44 -8.58
CA VAL A 54 -9.23 13.53 -9.57
C VAL A 54 -9.90 13.11 -10.88
N ALA A 55 -9.81 11.84 -11.27
CA ALA A 55 -10.37 11.32 -12.49
C ALA A 55 -11.85 10.93 -12.32
N LYS A 56 -12.68 11.21 -13.33
CA LYS A 56 -14.07 10.72 -13.38
C LYS A 56 -14.13 9.29 -13.93
N PRO A 57 -15.09 8.44 -13.50
CA PRO A 57 -15.30 7.13 -14.08
C PRO A 57 -15.46 7.19 -15.60
N SER A 58 -14.56 6.50 -16.31
CA SER A 58 -14.59 6.28 -17.75
C SER A 58 -13.75 5.06 -18.09
N VAL A 59 -13.99 4.44 -19.25
CA VAL A 59 -13.21 3.26 -19.69
C VAL A 59 -11.72 3.58 -19.82
N VAL A 60 -11.37 4.76 -20.35
CA VAL A 60 -9.96 5.20 -20.45
C VAL A 60 -9.32 5.34 -19.07
N ASN A 61 -10.02 5.99 -18.13
CA ASN A 61 -9.49 6.16 -16.78
C ASN A 61 -9.41 4.84 -16.01
N LEU A 62 -10.30 3.88 -16.28
CA LEU A 62 -10.21 2.54 -15.73
C LEU A 62 -8.93 1.83 -16.20
N PHE A 63 -8.56 1.94 -17.48
CA PHE A 63 -7.29 1.40 -17.98
C PHE A 63 -6.08 2.08 -17.35
N ILE A 64 -6.09 3.41 -17.19
CA ILE A 64 -5.00 4.14 -16.53
C ILE A 64 -4.86 3.69 -15.07
N PHE A 65 -5.96 3.63 -14.33
CA PHE A 65 -5.95 3.14 -12.95
C PHE A 65 -5.47 1.69 -12.85
N GLY A 66 -5.93 0.82 -13.75
CA GLY A 66 -5.50 -0.57 -13.84
C GLY A 66 -3.99 -0.68 -14.09
N ALA A 67 -3.44 0.16 -14.97
CA ALA A 67 -2.01 0.21 -15.23
C ALA A 67 -1.21 0.68 -14.01
N LEU A 68 -1.65 1.74 -13.33
CA LEU A 68 -1.00 2.25 -12.10
C LEU A 68 -1.04 1.21 -10.97
N SER A 69 -2.17 0.54 -10.79
CA SER A 69 -2.36 -0.50 -9.77
C SER A 69 -1.49 -1.71 -10.06
N THR A 70 -1.47 -2.17 -11.32
CA THR A 70 -0.63 -3.29 -11.76
C THR A 70 0.85 -2.96 -11.56
N PHE A 71 1.27 -1.75 -11.95
CA PHE A 71 2.64 -1.30 -11.72
C PHE A 71 2.98 -1.32 -10.23
N SER A 72 2.11 -0.78 -9.36
CA SER A 72 2.32 -0.82 -7.91
C SER A 72 2.44 -2.25 -7.37
N CYS A 73 1.57 -3.17 -7.82
CA CYS A 73 1.65 -4.59 -7.43
C CYS A 73 2.96 -5.27 -7.85
N LEU A 74 3.45 -4.99 -9.06
CA LEU A 74 4.73 -5.52 -9.52
C LEU A 74 5.91 -4.85 -8.83
N PHE A 75 5.78 -3.55 -8.52
CA PHE A 75 6.86 -2.77 -7.94
C PHE A 75 7.22 -3.26 -6.54
N VAL A 76 6.23 -3.58 -5.70
CA VAL A 76 6.47 -4.10 -4.34
C VAL A 76 7.13 -5.49 -4.32
N THR A 77 7.06 -6.27 -5.41
CA THR A 77 7.72 -7.59 -5.43
C THR A 77 9.24 -7.48 -5.47
N LYS A 78 9.80 -6.28 -5.72
CA LYS A 78 11.25 -6.03 -5.60
C LYS A 78 11.79 -6.33 -4.20
N ASP A 79 10.96 -6.23 -3.17
CA ASP A 79 11.42 -6.37 -1.79
C ASP A 79 11.60 -7.84 -1.40
N GLU A 80 11.04 -8.77 -2.17
CA GLU A 80 11.19 -10.21 -1.92
C GLU A 80 12.65 -10.65 -1.90
N PHE A 81 13.51 -10.03 -2.72
CA PHE A 81 14.95 -10.32 -2.71
C PHE A 81 15.60 -10.00 -1.36
N VAL A 82 15.16 -8.94 -0.70
CA VAL A 82 15.67 -8.56 0.63
C VAL A 82 14.98 -9.38 1.72
N HIS A 83 13.68 -9.64 1.58
CA HIS A 83 12.93 -10.41 2.56
C HIS A 83 13.52 -11.80 2.73
N GLN A 84 13.87 -12.49 1.62
CA GLN A 84 14.46 -13.83 1.63
C GLN A 84 15.73 -13.95 2.49
N GLU A 85 16.48 -12.86 2.62
CA GLU A 85 17.71 -12.83 3.39
C GLU A 85 17.48 -12.38 4.85
N ALA A 86 16.55 -11.44 5.06
CA ALA A 86 16.42 -10.71 6.32
C ALA A 86 15.26 -11.17 7.21
N CYS A 87 14.18 -11.72 6.62
CA CYS A 87 12.91 -11.92 7.33
C CYS A 87 12.86 -13.28 8.04
N LYS A 88 12.28 -13.28 9.26
CA LYS A 88 11.91 -14.53 9.94
C LYS A 88 10.72 -15.18 9.22
N PRO A 89 10.47 -16.50 9.38
CA PRO A 89 9.37 -17.18 8.68
C PRO A 89 7.98 -16.54 8.86
N LEU A 90 7.70 -15.99 10.06
CA LEU A 90 6.41 -15.33 10.32
C LEU A 90 6.30 -13.97 9.63
N GLU A 91 7.39 -13.22 9.53
CA GLU A 91 7.46 -11.95 8.81
C GLU A 91 7.27 -12.19 7.31
N HIS A 92 7.96 -13.20 6.76
CA HIS A 92 7.75 -13.64 5.38
C HIS A 92 6.30 -14.02 5.08
N TRP A 93 5.65 -14.76 5.98
CA TRP A 93 4.24 -15.09 5.83
C TRP A 93 3.36 -13.84 5.84
N LEU A 94 3.63 -12.88 6.74
CA LEU A 94 2.93 -11.61 6.79
C LEU A 94 3.06 -10.84 5.46
N HIS A 95 4.27 -10.77 4.90
CA HIS A 95 4.52 -10.13 3.60
C HIS A 95 3.79 -10.81 2.45
N ALA A 96 3.76 -12.15 2.43
CA ALA A 96 2.98 -12.89 1.44
C ALA A 96 1.48 -12.55 1.52
N VAL A 97 0.92 -12.43 2.73
CA VAL A 97 -0.48 -12.01 2.93
C VAL A 97 -0.69 -10.57 2.47
N LEU A 98 0.25 -9.66 2.77
CA LEU A 98 0.19 -8.26 2.32
C LEU A 98 0.24 -8.17 0.78
N PHE A 99 1.08 -8.97 0.10
CA PHE A 99 1.13 -9.05 -1.35
C PHE A 99 -0.19 -9.57 -1.96
N LEU A 100 -0.87 -10.50 -1.30
CA LEU A 100 -2.21 -10.94 -1.72
C LEU A 100 -3.27 -9.87 -1.53
N LEU A 101 -3.20 -9.09 -0.45
CA LEU A 101 -4.15 -8.02 -0.15
C LEU A 101 -3.98 -6.79 -1.06
N HIS A 102 -2.77 -6.51 -1.51
CA HIS A 102 -2.45 -5.33 -2.31
C HIS A 102 -3.33 -5.17 -3.58
N PRO A 103 -3.46 -6.18 -4.48
CA PRO A 103 -4.39 -6.09 -5.61
C PRO A 103 -5.86 -6.05 -5.17
N VAL A 104 -6.22 -6.66 -4.04
CA VAL A 104 -7.59 -6.64 -3.50
C VAL A 104 -7.97 -5.23 -3.04
N VAL A 105 -7.04 -4.50 -2.42
CA VAL A 105 -7.21 -3.08 -2.06
C VAL A 105 -7.42 -2.22 -3.30
N PHE A 106 -6.63 -2.39 -4.36
CA PHE A 106 -6.87 -1.65 -5.59
C PHE A 106 -8.20 -2.00 -6.25
N PHE A 107 -8.57 -3.28 -6.26
CA PHE A 107 -9.87 -3.70 -6.77
C PHE A 107 -11.02 -3.05 -6.00
N ALA A 108 -10.95 -3.06 -4.66
CA ALA A 108 -11.96 -2.43 -3.82
C ALA A 108 -12.04 -0.91 -4.03
N ALA A 109 -10.89 -0.24 -4.18
CA ALA A 109 -10.83 1.19 -4.49
C ALA A 109 -11.45 1.51 -5.86
N GLY A 110 -11.15 0.68 -6.87
CA GLY A 110 -11.72 0.79 -8.21
C GLY A 110 -13.24 0.61 -8.22
N VAL A 111 -13.77 -0.35 -7.45
CA VAL A 111 -15.22 -0.57 -7.31
C VAL A 111 -15.90 0.64 -6.68
N LEU A 112 -15.37 1.16 -5.56
CA LEU A 112 -15.90 2.38 -4.92
C LEU A 112 -15.93 3.55 -5.90
N TRP A 113 -14.79 3.81 -6.53
CA TRP A 113 -14.67 4.89 -7.50
C TRP A 113 -15.66 4.74 -8.68
N TRP A 114 -15.78 3.54 -9.26
CA TRP A 114 -16.63 3.30 -10.42
C TRP A 114 -18.12 3.51 -10.13
N GLN A 115 -18.56 3.13 -8.93
CA GLN A 115 -19.96 3.32 -8.50
C GLN A 115 -20.29 4.78 -8.17
N GLY A 116 -19.29 5.67 -8.12
CA GLY A 116 -19.46 7.04 -7.64
C GLY A 116 -19.75 7.11 -6.12
N GLU A 117 -19.64 5.97 -5.43
CA GLU A 117 -19.89 5.81 -4.00
C GLU A 117 -18.55 5.61 -3.28
N GLY A 118 -18.23 6.42 -2.27
CA GLY A 118 -17.03 6.18 -1.47
C GLY A 118 -15.85 7.12 -1.73
N LEU A 119 -16.09 8.36 -2.18
CA LEU A 119 -15.06 9.40 -2.15
C LEU A 119 -14.50 9.61 -0.74
N TYR A 120 -15.33 9.48 0.30
CA TYR A 120 -14.89 9.61 1.69
C TYR A 120 -13.86 8.54 2.11
N PRO A 121 -14.14 7.22 2.02
CA PRO A 121 -13.15 6.19 2.34
C PRO A 121 -11.90 6.29 1.47
N LEU A 122 -12.02 6.65 0.17
CA LEU A 122 -10.85 6.88 -0.67
C LEU A 122 -9.98 8.04 -0.17
N ARG A 123 -10.58 9.17 0.22
CA ARG A 123 -9.83 10.31 0.80
C ARG A 123 -9.14 9.93 2.10
N VAL A 124 -9.84 9.20 2.98
CA VAL A 124 -9.27 8.72 4.24
C VAL A 124 -8.10 7.79 3.96
N GLN A 125 -8.27 6.81 3.06
CA GLN A 125 -7.22 5.87 2.69
C GLN A 125 -6.01 6.58 2.09
N THR A 126 -6.20 7.51 1.15
CA THR A 126 -5.11 8.32 0.58
C THR A 126 -4.38 9.11 1.66
N GLY A 127 -5.12 9.72 2.60
CA GLY A 127 -4.54 10.45 3.73
C GLY A 127 -3.70 9.55 4.64
N VAL A 128 -4.20 8.36 4.98
CA VAL A 128 -3.47 7.37 5.78
C VAL A 128 -2.20 6.92 5.08
N VAL A 129 -2.27 6.59 3.79
CA VAL A 129 -1.11 6.20 2.97
C VAL A 129 -0.05 7.32 2.94
N ALA A 130 -0.47 8.57 2.73
CA ALA A 130 0.44 9.71 2.72
C ALA A 130 1.11 9.95 4.09
N LEU A 131 0.33 9.88 5.18
CA LEU A 131 0.86 10.01 6.54
C LEU A 131 1.83 8.88 6.89
N PHE A 132 1.51 7.65 6.49
CA PHE A 132 2.37 6.49 6.70
C PHE A 132 3.69 6.63 5.93
N GLY A 133 3.66 7.02 4.66
CA GLY A 133 4.87 7.27 3.87
C GLY A 133 5.73 8.39 4.45
N LEU A 134 5.11 9.48 4.92
CA LEU A 134 5.84 10.55 5.60
C LEU A 134 6.49 10.06 6.89
N TYR A 135 5.77 9.27 7.68
CA TYR A 135 6.33 8.64 8.88
C TYR A 135 7.53 7.75 8.53
N GLN A 136 7.43 6.87 7.54
CA GLN A 136 8.53 6.00 7.11
C GLN A 136 9.75 6.81 6.69
N LEU A 137 9.56 7.84 5.86
CA LEU A 137 10.62 8.75 5.41
C LEU A 137 11.33 9.45 6.57
N LEU A 138 10.57 9.94 7.56
CA LEU A 138 11.14 10.71 8.66
C LEU A 138 11.79 9.84 9.73
N TYR A 139 11.17 8.71 10.06
CA TYR A 139 11.61 7.83 11.13
C TYR A 139 12.84 7.01 10.71
N TRP A 140 12.77 6.33 9.57
CA TRP A 140 13.83 5.42 9.15
C TRP A 140 15.07 6.13 8.63
N ARG A 141 14.91 7.31 8.01
CA ARG A 141 16.05 8.15 7.63
C ARG A 141 16.90 8.56 8.84
N LYS A 142 16.29 8.80 10.01
CA LYS A 142 17.04 9.15 11.23
C LYS A 142 17.78 7.96 11.84
N ARG A 143 17.34 6.74 11.59
CA ARG A 143 17.97 5.51 12.12
C ARG A 143 18.99 4.89 11.17
N ALA A 144 18.93 5.25 9.89
CA ALA A 144 19.88 4.80 8.87
C ALA A 144 21.12 5.72 8.73
N ALA A 145 21.12 6.86 9.43
CA ALA A 145 22.23 7.83 9.49
C ALA A 145 23.00 7.66 10.81
#